data_AF-A0A9Q3E6L4-F1
#
_entry.id   AF-A0A9Q3E6L4-F1
#
_cell.length_a   1.000
_cell.length_b   1.000
_cell.length_c   1.000
_cell.angle_alpha   90.00
_cell.angle_beta   90.00
_cell.angle_gamma   90.00
#
_symmetry.space_group_name_H-M   'P 1'
#
loop_
_entity.id
_entity.type
_entity.pdbx_description
1 polymer ?
#
loop_
_entity_poly.entity_id
_entity_poly.type
_entity_poly.pdbx_seq_one_letter_code
_entity_poly.pdbx_strand_id
1 'polypeptide(L)'
;SAFFTHIRIIWGLIYQKSVPIAPDPSLLKEFYHWFDHVDEIQQVANGTTAIYLIPEADIITLRGTKPGRKKVGRAIVNVQEFFILYIQELLAKLGICGWAPSLDKPIDTLYNKACRISAIKTF
;
A
#
# COMPACT_ATOMS: atom_id res chain seq x y z
N SER A 1 14.40 -11.48 1.51
CA SER A 1 13.85 -11.85 0.19
C SER A 1 13.41 -10.58 -0.55
N ALA A 2 13.23 -10.63 -1.87
CA ALA A 2 12.80 -9.46 -2.67
C ALA A 2 11.42 -8.94 -2.22
N PHE A 3 10.46 -9.84 -1.96
CA PHE A 3 9.11 -9.48 -1.48
C PHE A 3 9.12 -8.77 -0.12
N PHE A 4 9.99 -9.17 0.81
CA PHE A 4 10.12 -8.47 2.08
C PHE A 4 10.66 -7.04 1.89
N THR A 5 11.59 -6.85 0.96
CA THR A 5 12.07 -5.51 0.61
C THR A 5 10.99 -4.66 -0.05
N HIS A 6 10.14 -5.28 -0.89
CA HIS A 6 8.94 -4.64 -1.45
C HIS A 6 7.99 -4.14 -0.37
N ILE A 7 7.61 -5.00 0.58
CA ILE A 7 6.78 -4.62 1.74
C ILE A 7 7.39 -3.42 2.48
N ARG A 8 8.71 -3.42 2.70
CA ARG A 8 9.37 -2.29 3.35
C ARG A 8 9.29 -1.00 2.54
N ILE A 9 9.35 -1.06 1.23
CA ILE A 9 9.25 0.13 0.36
C ILE A 9 7.84 0.72 0.45
N ILE A 10 6.80 -0.10 0.25
CA ILE A 10 5.41 0.37 0.25
C ILE A 10 4.94 0.84 1.64
N TRP A 11 5.53 0.30 2.71
CA TRP A 11 5.31 0.76 4.08
C TRP A 11 6.18 1.97 4.48
N GLY A 12 7.00 2.50 3.58
CA GLY A 12 7.89 3.64 3.88
C GLY A 12 9.06 3.32 4.83
N LEU A 13 9.35 2.04 5.08
CA LEU A 13 10.42 1.53 5.94
C LEU A 13 11.79 1.48 5.23
N ILE A 14 12.12 2.57 4.54
CA ILE A 14 13.31 2.71 3.71
C ILE A 14 14.57 2.82 4.60
N TYR A 15 14.49 3.48 5.75
CA TYR A 15 15.64 3.63 6.64
C TYR A 15 15.83 2.44 7.61
N GLN A 16 17.07 2.24 8.04
CA GLN A 16 17.49 1.02 8.76
C GLN A 16 16.89 0.90 10.18
N LYS A 17 16.45 2.01 10.78
CA LYS A 17 15.79 2.07 12.11
C LYS A 17 14.29 2.41 12.03
N SER A 18 13.71 2.39 10.83
CA SER A 18 12.28 2.65 10.68
C SER A 18 11.46 1.54 11.35
N VAL A 19 10.58 1.93 12.26
CA VAL A 19 9.63 1.02 12.90
C VAL A 19 8.32 1.07 12.11
N PRO A 20 7.66 -0.08 11.88
CA PRO A 20 6.31 -0.10 11.32
C PRO A 20 5.37 0.82 12.09
N ILE A 21 4.69 1.71 11.38
CA ILE A 21 3.68 2.59 11.95
C ILE A 21 2.32 1.91 11.78
N ALA A 22 1.49 1.98 12.82
CA ALA A 22 0.11 1.50 12.77
C ALA A 22 -0.71 2.34 11.77
N PRO A 23 -1.75 1.75 11.13
CA PRO A 23 -2.65 2.52 10.28
C PRO A 23 -3.37 3.61 11.07
N ASP A 24 -3.56 4.77 10.44
CA ASP A 24 -4.31 5.89 11.03
C ASP A 24 -5.79 5.49 11.18
N PRO A 25 -6.39 5.60 12.39
CA PRO A 25 -7.79 5.25 12.61
C PRO A 25 -8.79 6.03 11.74
N SER A 26 -8.48 7.27 11.36
CA SER A 26 -9.34 8.08 10.49
C SER A 26 -9.38 7.53 9.06
N LEU A 27 -8.21 7.18 8.51
CA LEU A 27 -8.07 6.58 7.19
C LEU A 27 -8.67 5.17 7.13
N LEU A 28 -8.57 4.42 8.23
CA LEU A 28 -9.26 3.13 8.34
C LEU A 28 -10.77 3.29 8.26
N LYS A 29 -11.34 4.29 8.94
CA LYS A 29 -12.78 4.55 8.92
C LYS A 29 -13.27 4.86 7.50
N GLU A 30 -12.50 5.63 6.73
CA GLU A 30 -12.80 5.90 5.33
C GLU A 30 -12.72 4.63 4.47
N PHE A 31 -11.69 3.81 4.66
CA PHE A 31 -11.58 2.53 3.97
C PHE A 31 -12.80 1.62 4.21
N TYR A 32 -13.25 1.52 5.47
CA TYR A 32 -14.43 0.72 5.83
C TYR A 32 -15.76 1.29 5.33
N HIS A 33 -15.77 2.51 4.75
CA HIS A 33 -16.97 3.01 4.07
C HIS A 33 -17.16 2.37 2.69
N TRP A 34 -16.06 1.89 2.07
CA TRP A 34 -16.07 1.40 0.69
C TRP A 34 -16.28 -0.10 0.56
N PHE A 35 -15.93 -0.87 1.59
CA PHE A 35 -15.91 -2.33 1.53
C PHE A 35 -16.46 -2.93 2.81
N ASP A 36 -17.30 -3.94 2.62
CA ASP A 36 -17.78 -4.83 3.68
C ASP A 36 -17.19 -6.24 3.52
N HIS A 37 -16.82 -6.61 2.29
CA HIS A 37 -16.37 -7.96 1.95
C HIS A 37 -15.06 -7.98 1.15
N VAL A 38 -14.30 -9.07 1.34
CA VAL A 38 -12.99 -9.25 0.69
C VAL A 38 -13.13 -9.42 -0.82
N ASP A 39 -14.22 -10.01 -1.28
CA ASP A 39 -14.45 -10.27 -2.70
C ASP A 39 -14.60 -8.96 -3.50
N GLU A 40 -15.19 -7.93 -2.88
CA GLU A 40 -15.30 -6.58 -3.46
C GLU A 40 -13.90 -5.98 -3.69
N ILE A 41 -13.01 -6.11 -2.71
CA ILE A 41 -11.61 -5.65 -2.80
C ILE A 41 -10.90 -6.37 -3.95
N GLN A 42 -11.09 -7.68 -4.08
CA GLN A 42 -10.49 -8.45 -5.17
C GLN A 42 -11.02 -8.03 -6.53
N GLN A 43 -12.34 -7.82 -6.66
CA GLN A 43 -12.95 -7.33 -7.89
C GLN A 43 -12.39 -5.97 -8.30
N VAL A 44 -12.29 -5.02 -7.36
CA VAL A 44 -11.71 -3.69 -7.61
C VAL A 44 -10.22 -3.79 -7.96
N ALA A 45 -9.44 -4.60 -7.25
CA ALA A 45 -8.01 -4.79 -7.53
C ALA A 45 -7.74 -5.47 -8.89
N ASN A 46 -8.66 -6.30 -9.37
CA ASN A 46 -8.57 -7.00 -10.65
C ASN A 46 -9.22 -6.23 -11.80
N GLY A 47 -10.07 -5.25 -11.48
CA GLY A 47 -10.80 -4.45 -12.46
C GLY A 47 -9.86 -3.66 -13.37
N THR A 48 -10.11 -3.74 -14.66
CA THR A 48 -9.41 -2.94 -15.67
C THR A 48 -9.92 -1.50 -15.71
N THR A 49 -11.08 -1.21 -15.12
CA THR A 49 -11.66 0.13 -15.07
C THR A 49 -10.86 1.04 -14.14
N ALA A 50 -10.59 2.27 -14.59
CA ALA A 50 -9.93 3.31 -13.80
C ALA A 50 -10.94 4.07 -12.92
N ILE A 51 -11.66 3.35 -12.04
CA ILE A 51 -12.49 3.98 -11.00
C ILE A 51 -11.62 4.05 -9.75
N TYR A 52 -11.30 5.28 -9.34
CA TYR A 52 -10.58 5.56 -8.10
C TYR A 52 -11.58 5.86 -6.99
N LEU A 53 -11.48 5.15 -5.86
CA LEU A 53 -12.32 5.40 -4.68
C LEU A 53 -11.91 6.67 -3.95
N ILE A 54 -10.63 7.02 -4.04
CA ILE A 54 -10.05 8.25 -3.49
C ILE A 54 -9.17 8.94 -4.53
N PRO A 55 -9.02 10.27 -4.48
CA PRO A 55 -8.06 10.99 -5.29
C PRO A 55 -6.62 10.53 -5.04
N GLU A 56 -5.79 10.49 -6.09
CA GLU A 56 -4.34 10.22 -5.96
C GLU A 56 -3.65 11.26 -5.04
N ALA A 57 -4.17 12.49 -5.03
CA ALA A 57 -3.72 13.57 -4.17
C ALA A 57 -3.90 13.29 -2.66
N ASP A 58 -4.63 12.23 -2.28
CA ASP A 58 -4.84 11.79 -0.89
C ASP A 58 -3.93 10.58 -0.53
N ILE A 59 -3.22 10.01 -1.51
CA ILE A 59 -2.28 8.91 -1.27
C ILE A 59 -1.01 9.42 -0.59
N ILE A 60 -0.79 8.97 0.64
CA ILE A 60 0.39 9.26 1.46
C ILE A 60 1.52 8.29 1.10
N THR A 61 1.19 7.04 0.76
CA THR A 61 2.18 6.02 0.38
C THR A 61 3.03 6.48 -0.81
N LEU A 62 4.35 6.43 -0.62
CA LEU A 62 5.36 6.85 -1.59
C LEU A 62 5.27 8.32 -2.05
N ARG A 63 4.43 9.16 -1.44
CA ARG A 63 4.33 10.59 -1.78
C ARG A 63 5.69 11.27 -1.68
N GLY A 64 6.06 12.00 -2.74
CA GLY A 64 7.34 12.70 -2.82
C GLY A 64 8.58 11.80 -2.93
N THR A 65 8.40 10.48 -3.11
CA THR A 65 9.51 9.55 -3.33
C THR A 65 10.13 9.82 -4.69
N LYS A 66 11.37 10.29 -4.72
CA LYS A 66 12.13 10.41 -5.97
C LYS A 66 12.54 9.03 -6.48
N PRO A 67 12.41 8.73 -7.79
CA PRO A 67 12.92 7.49 -8.37
C PRO A 67 14.45 7.37 -8.22
N GLY A 68 14.97 6.16 -8.40
CA GLY A 68 16.39 5.82 -8.35
C GLY A 68 16.77 4.87 -7.22
N ARG A 69 18.07 4.81 -6.91
CA ARG A 69 18.62 3.88 -5.93
C ARG A 69 18.24 4.29 -4.50
N LYS A 70 17.56 3.39 -3.78
CA LYS A 70 17.21 3.52 -2.37
C LYS A 70 17.90 2.43 -1.57
N LYS A 71 18.51 2.80 -0.45
CA LYS A 71 18.97 1.84 0.56
C LYS A 71 17.77 1.45 1.40
N VAL A 72 17.41 0.16 1.40
CA VAL A 72 16.32 -0.41 2.19
C VAL A 72 16.90 -1.49 3.09
N GLY A 73 17.08 -1.16 4.37
CA GLY A 73 17.81 -2.01 5.30
C GLY A 73 19.26 -2.24 4.86
N ARG A 74 19.59 -3.47 4.46
CA ARG A 74 20.92 -3.85 3.94
C ARG A 74 20.99 -3.91 2.41
N ALA A 75 19.86 -3.80 1.71
CA ALA A 75 19.78 -3.89 0.25
C ALA A 75 19.77 -2.50 -0.41
N ILE A 76 20.24 -2.43 -1.65
CA ILE A 76 20.05 -1.27 -2.53
C ILE A 76 19.06 -1.69 -3.62
N VAL A 77 17.96 -0.96 -3.74
CA VAL A 77 16.91 -1.22 -4.73
C VAL A 77 16.77 -0.02 -5.65
N ASN A 78 16.61 -0.26 -6.94
CA ASN A 78 16.25 0.80 -7.88
C ASN A 78 14.72 0.93 -7.91
N VAL A 79 14.19 2.00 -7.32
CA VAL A 79 12.76 2.31 -7.33
C VAL A 79 12.47 3.13 -8.58
N GLN A 80 11.72 2.55 -9.52
CA GLN A 80 11.38 3.21 -10.78
C GLN A 80 10.14 4.08 -10.63
N GLU A 81 10.01 5.12 -11.45
CA GLU A 81 8.87 6.05 -11.39
C GLU A 81 7.55 5.34 -11.70
N PHE A 82 7.53 4.50 -12.74
CA PHE A 82 6.34 3.71 -13.09
C PHE A 82 5.84 2.85 -11.92
N PHE A 83 6.76 2.35 -11.10
CA PHE A 83 6.43 1.50 -9.95
C PHE A 83 5.76 2.31 -8.84
N ILE A 84 6.22 3.54 -8.61
CA ILE A 84 5.61 4.46 -7.66
C ILE A 84 4.18 4.79 -8.11
N LEU A 85 4.02 5.20 -9.38
CA LEU A 85 2.72 5.54 -9.96
C LEU A 85 1.76 4.35 -9.90
N TYR A 86 2.21 3.16 -10.30
CA TYR A 86 1.39 1.96 -10.27
C TYR A 86 0.88 1.61 -8.86
N ILE A 87 1.73 1.77 -7.84
CA ILE A 87 1.31 1.56 -6.45
C ILE A 87 0.28 2.62 -6.05
N GLN A 88 0.53 3.90 -6.35
CA GLN A 88 -0.38 4.98 -5.98
C GLN A 88 -1.75 4.83 -6.66
N GLU A 89 -1.78 4.47 -7.95
CA GLU A 89 -3.01 4.16 -8.68
C GLU A 89 -3.77 2.98 -8.06
N LEU A 90 -3.08 1.87 -7.73
CA LEU A 90 -3.74 0.72 -7.12
C LEU A 90 -4.31 1.08 -5.74
N LEU A 91 -3.58 1.86 -4.94
CA LEU A 91 -4.04 2.29 -3.63
C LEU A 91 -5.23 3.26 -3.73
N ALA A 92 -5.24 4.14 -4.73
CA ALA A 92 -6.37 5.01 -5.04
C ALA A 92 -7.61 4.22 -5.46
N LYS A 93 -7.43 3.15 -6.27
CA LYS A 93 -8.51 2.20 -6.59
C LYS A 93 -9.04 1.51 -5.34
N LEU A 94 -8.18 1.18 -4.38
CA LEU A 94 -8.55 0.45 -3.16
C LEU A 94 -8.99 1.34 -2.00
N GLY A 95 -9.02 2.67 -2.14
CA GLY A 95 -9.35 3.56 -1.04
C GLY A 95 -8.34 3.54 0.11
N ILE A 96 -7.07 3.20 -0.16
CA ILE A 96 -6.01 3.10 0.85
C ILE A 96 -5.12 4.34 0.76
N CYS A 97 -5.31 5.34 1.62
CA CYS A 97 -4.47 6.54 1.64
C CYS A 97 -3.03 6.23 2.09
N GLY A 98 -2.88 5.45 3.16
CA GLY A 98 -1.59 5.02 3.71
C GLY A 98 -1.53 3.51 3.86
N TRP A 99 -0.57 2.88 3.17
CA TRP A 99 -0.32 1.45 3.26
C TRP A 99 0.42 1.11 4.56
N ALA A 100 -0.31 0.51 5.51
CA ALA A 100 0.24 0.10 6.79
C ALA A 100 -0.62 -1.01 7.41
N PRO A 101 -0.33 -2.30 7.21
CA PRO A 101 -1.12 -3.36 7.81
C PRO A 101 -1.08 -3.27 9.34
N SER A 102 -2.22 -3.55 9.96
CA SER A 102 -2.35 -3.56 11.41
C SER A 102 -1.70 -4.82 11.98
N LEU A 103 -0.71 -4.61 12.86
CA LEU A 103 0.03 -5.68 13.52
C LEU A 103 -0.67 -6.22 14.78
N ASP A 104 -1.62 -5.46 15.32
CA ASP A 104 -2.42 -5.79 16.49
C ASP A 104 -3.72 -6.54 16.15
N LYS A 105 -4.11 -6.55 14.87
CA LYS A 105 -5.31 -7.23 14.39
C LYS A 105 -5.00 -8.56 13.72
N PRO A 106 -5.95 -9.51 13.73
CA PRO A 106 -5.85 -10.74 12.96
C PRO A 106 -5.57 -10.50 11.46
N ILE A 107 -4.84 -11.43 10.84
CA ILE A 107 -4.47 -11.38 9.43
C ILE A 107 -5.68 -11.41 8.48
N ASP A 108 -6.81 -11.94 8.94
CA ASP A 108 -8.03 -12.13 8.18
C ASP A 108 -9.00 -10.94 8.25
N THR A 109 -8.64 -9.90 9.00
CA THR A 109 -9.37 -8.62 8.95
C THR A 109 -9.37 -8.03 7.53
N LEU A 110 -10.47 -7.36 7.19
CA LEU A 110 -10.72 -6.85 5.84
C LEU A 110 -9.59 -5.93 5.36
N TYR A 111 -9.15 -4.98 6.19
CA TYR A 111 -8.06 -4.08 5.86
C TYR A 111 -6.71 -4.81 5.70
N ASN A 112 -6.36 -5.75 6.58
CA ASN A 112 -5.12 -6.53 6.44
C ASN A 112 -5.13 -7.40 5.16
N LYS A 113 -6.29 -7.92 4.76
CA LYS A 113 -6.46 -8.59 3.47
C LYS A 113 -6.27 -7.62 2.29
N ALA A 114 -6.78 -6.39 2.38
CA ALA A 114 -6.55 -5.34 1.38
C ALA A 114 -5.06 -5.00 1.23
N CYS A 115 -4.34 -4.85 2.35
CA CYS A 115 -2.90 -4.65 2.37
C CYS A 115 -2.16 -5.84 1.72
N ARG A 116 -2.58 -7.07 2.00
CA ARG A 116 -1.99 -8.28 1.39
C ARG A 116 -2.24 -8.33 -0.12
N ILE A 117 -3.46 -8.07 -0.57
CA ILE A 117 -3.82 -8.07 -2.00
C ILE A 117 -3.00 -7.01 -2.75
N SER A 118 -2.95 -5.78 -2.25
CA SER A 118 -2.17 -4.70 -2.85
C SER A 118 -0.67 -5.01 -2.90
N ALA A 119 -0.10 -5.58 -1.83
CA ALA A 119 1.32 -5.97 -1.83
C ALA A 119 1.64 -7.05 -2.86
N ILE A 120 0.76 -8.05 -3.04
CA ILE A 120 0.94 -9.11 -4.04
C ILE A 120 0.80 -8.54 -5.45
N LYS A 121 -0.17 -7.65 -5.68
CA LYS A 121 -0.42 -7.06 -7.01
C LYS A 121 0.70 -6.14 -7.48
N THR A 122 1.40 -5.51 -6.55
CA THR A 122 2.45 -4.52 -6.84
C THR A 122 3.86 -5.09 -6.85
N PHE A 123 4.04 -6.37 -6.54
CA PHE A 123 5.33 -7.06 -6.56
C PHE A 123 5.63 -7.66 -7.94
#